data_AF-A0A7V4J2U3-F1
#
_entry.id   AF-A0A7V4J2U3-F1
#
_cell.length_a   1.000
_cell.length_b   1.000
_cell.length_c   1.000
_cell.angle_alpha   90.00
_cell.angle_beta   90.00
_cell.angle_gamma   90.00
#
_symmetry.space_group_name_H-M   'P 1'
#
loop_
_entity.id
_entity.type
_entity.pdbx_description
1 polymer ?
#
loop_
_entity_poly.entity_id
_entity_poly.type
_entity_poly.pdbx_seq_one_letter_code
_entity_poly.pdbx_strand_id
1 'polypeptide(L)'
;MNSSLLVVIAVVQLPLMIALPIVIGRVLKRRYGVGWRIFLFGGATFVASQVVHLPLNYALGLLSGEWGVALWPLLPMALVAGLSAGVCEQAARWIALRFALPRVRGWTHALQFGAGHGGIEAIILGLLV
;
A
#
# COMPACT_ATOMS: atom_id res chain seq x y z
N MET A 1 13.22 13.26 -22.87
CA MET A 1 12.42 12.02 -22.87
C MET A 1 11.43 12.10 -24.02
N ASN A 2 11.27 11.04 -24.83
CA ASN A 2 10.41 11.07 -26.02
C ASN A 2 8.92 11.16 -25.60
N SER A 3 8.18 12.15 -26.09
CA SER A 3 6.77 12.36 -25.73
C SER A 3 5.90 11.14 -26.03
N SER A 4 6.19 10.39 -27.10
CA SER A 4 5.48 9.15 -27.43
C SER A 4 5.68 8.08 -26.35
N LEU A 5 6.88 7.97 -25.78
CA LEU A 5 7.18 7.02 -24.70
C LEU A 5 6.41 7.38 -23.42
N LEU A 6 6.29 8.67 -23.10
CA LEU A 6 5.53 9.13 -21.94
C LEU A 6 4.04 8.80 -22.05
N VAL A 7 3.45 8.98 -23.23
CA VAL A 7 2.05 8.60 -23.48
C VAL A 7 1.85 7.10 -23.30
N VAL A 8 2.76 6.28 -23.84
CA VAL A 8 2.69 4.82 -23.68
C VAL A 8 2.76 4.41 -22.21
N ILE A 9 3.71 4.98 -21.45
CA ILE A 9 3.84 4.69 -20.02
C ILE A 9 2.54 5.06 -19.28
N ALA A 10 2.02 6.27 -19.49
CA ALA A 10 0.80 6.72 -18.81
C ALA A 10 -0.42 5.84 -19.12
N VAL A 11 -0.61 5.49 -20.41
CA VAL A 11 -1.73 4.66 -20.87
C VAL A 11 -1.67 3.23 -20.32
N VAL A 12 -0.48 2.70 -20.05
CA VAL A 12 -0.31 1.37 -19.45
C VAL A 12 -0.38 1.44 -17.92
N GLN A 13 0.32 2.40 -17.32
CA GLN A 13 0.48 2.52 -15.87
C GLN A 13 -0.84 2.84 -15.17
N LEU A 14 -1.60 3.84 -15.64
CA LEU A 14 -2.81 4.28 -14.95
C LEU A 14 -3.89 3.19 -14.85
N PRO A 15 -4.19 2.41 -15.90
CA PRO A 15 -5.12 1.29 -15.78
C PRO A 15 -4.62 0.20 -14.82
N LEU A 16 -3.31 -0.09 -14.82
CA LEU A 16 -2.74 -1.10 -13.93
C LEU A 16 -2.76 -0.65 -12.46
N MET A 17 -2.57 0.64 -12.19
CA MET A 17 -2.57 1.16 -10.83
C MET A 17 -3.98 1.43 -10.30
N ILE A 18 -4.92 1.84 -11.16
CA ILE A 18 -6.26 2.28 -10.73
C ILE A 18 -7.33 1.21 -11.01
N ALA A 19 -7.43 0.75 -12.26
CA ALA A 19 -8.52 -0.12 -12.67
C ALA A 19 -8.30 -1.57 -12.19
N LEU A 20 -7.07 -2.08 -12.27
CA LEU A 20 -6.76 -3.47 -11.94
C LEU A 20 -7.11 -3.82 -10.47
N PRO A 21 -6.79 -3.02 -9.45
CA PRO A 21 -7.22 -3.30 -8.07
C PRO A 21 -8.74 -3.43 -7.91
N ILE A 22 -9.51 -2.56 -8.56
CA ILE A 22 -10.98 -2.57 -8.50
C ILE A 22 -11.52 -3.82 -9.20
N VAL A 23 -10.95 -4.18 -10.35
CA VAL A 23 -11.29 -5.41 -11.08
C VAL A 23 -11.01 -6.63 -10.21
N ILE A 24 -9.83 -6.74 -9.58
CA ILE A 24 -9.47 -7.84 -8.68
C ILE A 24 -10.47 -7.91 -7.52
N GLY A 25 -10.75 -6.79 -6.85
CA GLY A 25 -11.72 -6.73 -5.75
C GLY A 25 -13.13 -7.19 -6.17
N ARG A 26 -13.55 -6.85 -7.40
CA ARG A 26 -14.85 -7.28 -7.96
C ARG A 26 -14.86 -8.76 -8.34
N VAL A 27 -13.79 -9.27 -8.93
CA VAL A 27 -13.63 -10.70 -9.28
C VAL A 27 -13.68 -11.56 -8.02
N LEU A 28 -12.95 -11.17 -6.97
CA LEU A 28 -12.95 -11.88 -5.69
C LEU A 28 -14.33 -11.85 -5.01
N LYS A 29 -15.02 -10.69 -5.01
CA LYS A 29 -16.41 -10.60 -4.52
C LYS A 29 -17.35 -11.56 -5.27
N ARG A 30 -17.24 -11.63 -6.60
CA ARG A 30 -18.10 -12.49 -7.44
C ARG A 30 -17.76 -13.97 -7.25
N ARG A 31 -16.48 -14.32 -7.16
CA ARG A 31 -16.01 -15.71 -7.09
C ARG A 31 -16.17 -16.34 -5.71
N TYR A 32 -15.97 -15.56 -4.64
CA TYR A 32 -15.91 -16.09 -3.27
C TYR A 32 -16.94 -15.48 -2.32
N GLY A 33 -17.81 -14.57 -2.79
CA GLY A 33 -18.85 -13.94 -1.97
C GLY A 33 -18.35 -12.93 -0.92
N VAL A 34 -17.04 -12.77 -0.76
CA VAL A 34 -16.38 -11.89 0.22
C VAL A 34 -16.71 -10.42 0.00
N GLY A 35 -17.18 -9.73 1.04
CA GLY A 35 -17.70 -8.35 0.93
C GLY A 35 -16.62 -7.29 0.68
N TRP A 36 -17.00 -6.21 -0.05
CA TRP A 36 -16.18 -5.01 -0.26
C TRP A 36 -15.72 -4.34 1.03
N ARG A 37 -16.45 -4.53 2.14
CA ARG A 37 -16.02 -4.06 3.46
C ARG A 37 -14.59 -4.53 3.79
N ILE A 38 -14.24 -5.77 3.47
CA ILE A 38 -12.90 -6.33 3.76
C ILE A 38 -11.82 -5.67 2.90
N PHE A 39 -12.14 -5.36 1.64
CA PHE A 39 -11.25 -4.62 0.75
C PHE A 39 -10.99 -3.21 1.28
N LEU A 40 -12.05 -2.49 1.65
CA LEU A 40 -11.94 -1.13 2.20
C LEU A 40 -11.16 -1.11 3.52
N PHE A 41 -11.37 -2.10 4.40
CA PHE A 41 -10.55 -2.23 5.60
C PHE A 41 -9.09 -2.53 5.27
N GLY A 42 -8.81 -3.42 4.30
CA GLY A 42 -7.46 -3.65 3.78
C GLY A 42 -6.79 -2.35 3.36
N GLY A 43 -7.47 -1.55 2.55
CA GLY A 43 -6.99 -0.23 2.13
C GLY A 43 -6.78 0.74 3.28
N ALA A 44 -7.73 0.80 4.23
CA ALA A 44 -7.61 1.64 5.41
C ALA A 44 -6.38 1.27 6.26
N THR A 45 -5.98 0.00 6.31
CA THR A 45 -4.75 -0.38 7.04
C THR A 45 -3.47 0.11 6.39
N PHE A 46 -3.43 0.21 5.05
CA PHE A 46 -2.31 0.85 4.36
C PHE A 46 -2.27 2.34 4.68
N VAL A 47 -3.39 3.05 4.57
CA VAL A 47 -3.44 4.49 4.89
C VAL A 47 -3.02 4.72 6.36
N ALA A 48 -3.52 3.90 7.28
CA ALA A 48 -3.15 3.99 8.69
C ALA A 48 -1.66 3.71 8.95
N SER A 49 -1.03 2.78 8.21
CA SER A 49 0.41 2.57 8.34
C SER A 49 1.21 3.79 7.88
N GLN A 50 0.77 4.47 6.80
CA GLN A 50 1.44 5.68 6.31
C GLN A 50 1.38 6.87 7.29
N VAL A 51 0.30 6.97 8.08
CA VAL A 51 0.18 8.00 9.15
C VAL A 51 1.31 7.89 10.17
N VAL A 52 1.83 6.69 10.43
CA VAL A 52 2.96 6.47 11.35
C VAL A 52 4.29 6.42 10.60
N HIS A 53 4.32 5.77 9.45
CA HIS A 53 5.52 5.52 8.67
C HIS A 53 6.17 6.81 8.13
N LEU A 54 5.36 7.76 7.63
CA LEU A 54 5.90 9.02 7.09
C LEU A 54 6.58 9.88 8.19
N PRO A 55 5.95 10.15 9.35
CA PRO A 55 6.64 10.81 10.47
C PRO A 55 7.85 10.04 10.99
N LEU A 56 7.78 8.71 11.03
CA LEU A 56 8.91 7.87 11.45
C LEU A 56 10.11 8.05 10.51
N ASN A 57 9.92 7.98 9.20
CA ASN A 57 11.01 8.18 8.24
C ASN A 57 11.55 9.62 8.24
N TYR A 58 10.70 10.59 8.56
CA TYR A 58 11.17 11.96 8.80
C TYR A 58 12.10 12.01 10.03
N ALA A 59 11.66 11.44 11.17
CA ALA A 59 12.45 11.42 12.40
C ALA A 59 13.75 10.61 12.26
N LEU A 60 13.72 9.46 11.58
CA LEU A 60 14.90 8.64 11.29
C LEU A 60 15.91 9.39 10.41
N GLY A 61 15.44 10.24 9.50
CA GLY A 61 16.30 11.07 8.66
C GLY A 61 17.27 11.93 9.45
N LEU A 62 16.82 12.45 10.61
CA LEU A 62 17.61 13.31 11.49
C LEU A 62 18.91 12.64 11.98
N LEU A 63 18.99 11.31 11.98
CA LEU A 63 20.20 10.56 12.35
C LEU A 63 21.38 10.82 11.41
N SER A 64 21.10 11.27 10.19
CA SER A 64 22.10 11.60 9.17
C SER A 64 22.39 13.10 9.04
N GLY A 65 21.65 13.94 9.78
CA GLY A 65 21.63 15.39 9.57
C GLY A 65 20.72 15.86 8.43
N GLU A 66 20.15 14.94 7.65
CA GLU A 66 19.21 15.23 6.56
C GLU A 66 17.75 15.25 7.05
N TRP A 67 16.90 15.98 6.31
CA TRP A 67 15.48 16.16 6.62
C TRP A 67 14.60 15.01 6.07
N GLY A 68 15.04 13.76 6.29
CA GLY A 68 14.29 12.55 5.95
C GLY A 68 15.15 11.45 5.32
N VAL A 69 14.76 10.20 5.56
CA VAL A 69 15.46 9.00 5.02
C VAL A 69 15.58 9.04 3.49
N ALA A 70 14.65 9.69 2.78
CA ALA A 70 14.65 9.78 1.32
C ALA A 70 15.88 10.48 0.72
N LEU A 71 16.62 11.26 1.51
CA LEU A 71 17.83 11.97 1.06
C LEU A 71 19.12 11.16 1.27
N TRP A 72 19.03 9.97 1.88
CA TRP A 72 20.19 9.14 2.18
C TRP A 72 20.77 8.50 0.91
N PRO A 73 22.03 8.04 0.95
CA PRO A 73 22.55 7.16 -0.09
C PRO A 73 21.64 5.94 -0.29
N LEU A 74 21.55 5.48 -1.54
CA LEU A 74 20.56 4.50 -2.00
C LEU A 74 20.42 3.27 -1.09
N LEU A 75 21.55 2.66 -0.71
CA LEU A 75 21.52 1.41 0.07
C LEU A 75 21.00 1.62 1.50
N PRO A 76 21.54 2.55 2.31
CA PRO A 76 20.95 2.93 3.60
C PRO A 76 19.48 3.37 3.50
N MET A 77 19.13 4.18 2.50
CA MET A 77 17.75 4.62 2.26
C MET A 77 16.83 3.42 2.07
N ALA A 78 17.17 2.53 1.13
CA ALA A 78 16.33 1.38 0.80
C ALA A 78 16.17 0.42 2.00
N LEU A 79 17.24 0.21 2.76
CA LEU A 79 17.19 -0.62 3.97
C LEU A 79 16.30 0.01 5.04
N VAL A 80 16.53 1.27 5.40
CA VAL A 80 15.79 1.91 6.49
C VAL A 80 14.34 2.15 6.11
N ALA A 81 14.07 2.74 4.95
CA ALA A 81 12.71 3.00 4.48
C ALA A 81 11.93 1.70 4.23
N GLY A 82 12.59 0.66 3.68
CA GLY A 82 11.95 -0.63 3.43
C GLY A 82 11.63 -1.38 4.72
N LEU A 83 12.54 -1.41 5.69
CA LEU A 83 12.32 -2.05 6.99
C LEU A 83 11.28 -1.30 7.81
N SER A 84 11.34 0.03 7.85
CA SER A 84 10.35 0.84 8.57
C SER A 84 8.95 0.70 7.95
N ALA A 85 8.84 0.68 6.61
CA ALA A 85 7.58 0.39 5.91
C ALA A 85 7.04 -0.99 6.32
N GLY A 86 7.88 -2.03 6.25
CA GLY A 86 7.51 -3.39 6.63
C GLY A 86 7.01 -3.49 8.08
N VAL A 87 7.70 -2.85 9.03
CA VAL A 87 7.27 -2.82 10.44
C VAL A 87 5.94 -2.09 10.60
N CYS A 88 5.79 -0.90 10.03
CA CYS A 88 4.58 -0.10 10.13
C CYS A 88 3.36 -0.80 9.50
N GLU A 89 3.51 -1.35 8.30
CA GLU A 89 2.44 -2.06 7.61
C GLU A 89 2.02 -3.33 8.33
N GLN A 90 2.99 -4.13 8.78
CA GLN A 90 2.69 -5.37 9.48
C GLN A 90 2.05 -5.11 10.85
N ALA A 91 2.49 -4.07 11.57
CA ALA A 91 1.86 -3.65 12.81
C ALA A 91 0.41 -3.19 12.58
N ALA A 92 0.16 -2.32 11.58
CA ALA A 92 -1.18 -1.85 11.25
C ALA A 92 -2.11 -3.01 10.85
N ARG A 93 -1.61 -3.93 10.02
CA ARG A 93 -2.34 -5.14 9.59
C ARG A 93 -2.66 -6.06 10.76
N TRP A 94 -1.69 -6.30 11.65
CA TRP A 94 -1.88 -7.10 12.84
C TRP A 94 -2.92 -6.48 13.77
N ILE A 95 -2.83 -5.19 14.07
CA ILE A 95 -3.81 -4.45 14.90
C ILE A 95 -5.21 -4.58 14.30
N ALA A 96 -5.36 -4.31 13.01
CA ALA A 96 -6.67 -4.36 12.35
C ALA A 96 -7.27 -5.77 12.37
N LEU A 97 -6.50 -6.81 12.03
CA LEU A 97 -6.97 -8.19 12.03
C LEU A 97 -7.21 -8.74 13.43
N ARG A 98 -6.49 -8.23 14.43
CA ARG A 98 -6.65 -8.63 15.83
C ARG A 98 -7.87 -7.99 16.48
N PHE A 99 -8.08 -6.69 16.27
CA PHE A 99 -9.08 -5.91 17.03
C PHE A 99 -10.29 -5.47 16.20
N ALA A 100 -10.08 -4.98 14.98
CA ALA A 100 -11.18 -4.47 14.14
C ALA A 100 -11.90 -5.58 13.35
N LEU A 101 -11.16 -6.60 12.91
CA LEU A 101 -11.63 -7.69 12.07
C LEU A 101 -11.32 -9.08 12.66
N PRO A 102 -11.61 -9.35 13.96
CA PRO A 102 -11.20 -10.60 14.61
C PRO A 102 -11.77 -11.86 13.94
N ARG A 103 -12.96 -11.74 13.32
CA ARG A 103 -13.68 -12.82 12.62
C ARG A 103 -13.28 -12.99 11.15
N VAL A 104 -12.46 -12.10 10.59
CA VAL A 104 -12.00 -12.21 9.21
C VAL A 104 -10.84 -13.19 9.18
N ARG A 105 -11.18 -14.46 8.92
CA ARG A 105 -10.25 -15.60 8.93
C ARG A 105 -10.46 -16.44 7.67
N GLY A 106 -9.39 -17.08 7.20
CA GLY A 106 -9.43 -17.92 6.00
C GLY A 106 -8.90 -17.20 4.75
N TRP A 107 -8.53 -18.02 3.76
CA TRP A 107 -7.77 -17.56 2.59
C TRP A 107 -8.55 -16.60 1.69
N THR A 108 -9.85 -16.83 1.46
CA THR A 108 -10.68 -15.96 0.60
C THR A 108 -10.81 -14.55 1.17
N HIS A 109 -10.97 -14.45 2.49
CA HIS A 109 -10.98 -13.19 3.21
C HIS A 109 -9.62 -12.49 3.19
N ALA A 110 -8.53 -13.24 3.34
CA ALA A 110 -7.17 -12.72 3.22
C ALA A 110 -6.87 -12.18 1.80
N LEU A 111 -7.35 -12.86 0.75
CA LEU A 111 -7.23 -12.36 -0.63
C LEU A 111 -7.94 -11.01 -0.81
N GLN A 112 -9.19 -10.88 -0.35
CA GLN A 112 -9.93 -9.62 -0.47
C GLN A 112 -9.27 -8.49 0.34
N PHE A 113 -8.77 -8.81 1.53
CA PHE A 113 -8.07 -7.86 2.40
C PHE A 113 -6.76 -7.40 1.75
N GLY A 114 -5.94 -8.33 1.28
CA GLY A 114 -4.67 -8.03 0.60
C GLY A 114 -4.88 -7.24 -0.69
N ALA A 115 -5.89 -7.62 -1.50
CA ALA A 115 -6.28 -6.87 -2.69
C ALA A 115 -6.70 -5.44 -2.36
N GLY A 116 -7.34 -5.22 -1.22
CA GLY A 116 -7.68 -3.88 -0.73
C GLY A 116 -6.46 -3.08 -0.28
N HIS A 117 -5.56 -3.71 0.48
CA HIS A 117 -4.35 -3.08 1.00
C HIS A 117 -3.42 -2.61 -0.12
N GLY A 118 -2.94 -3.55 -0.94
CA GLY A 118 -2.07 -3.22 -2.08
C GLY A 118 -2.82 -2.48 -3.20
N GLY A 119 -4.14 -2.66 -3.28
CA GLY A 119 -4.97 -1.96 -4.25
C GLY A 119 -5.10 -0.47 -3.99
N ILE A 120 -5.36 -0.08 -2.75
CA ILE A 120 -5.41 1.34 -2.36
C ILE A 120 -4.02 1.98 -2.42
N GLU A 121 -2.96 1.25 -2.05
CA GLU A 121 -1.59 1.68 -2.29
C GLU A 121 -1.34 2.01 -3.76
N ALA A 122 -1.66 1.07 -4.66
CA ALA A 122 -1.50 1.27 -6.10
C ALA A 122 -2.33 2.46 -6.62
N ILE A 123 -3.59 2.60 -6.19
CA ILE A 123 -4.43 3.73 -6.60
C ILE A 123 -3.84 5.06 -6.13
N ILE A 124 -3.43 5.16 -4.85
CA ILE A 124 -2.85 6.38 -4.29
C ILE A 124 -1.57 6.74 -5.05
N LEU A 125 -0.65 5.77 -5.20
CA LEU A 125 0.59 6.01 -5.93
C LEU A 125 0.30 6.43 -7.37
N GLY A 126 -0.61 5.75 -8.07
CA GLY A 126 -0.95 6.06 -9.47
C GLY A 126 -1.63 7.42 -9.67
N LEU A 127 -2.15 8.05 -8.62
CA LEU A 127 -2.68 9.42 -8.66
C LEU A 127 -1.63 10.47 -8.32
N LEU A 128 -0.51 10.07 -7.73
CA LEU A 128 0.57 10.97 -7.29
C LEU A 128 1.72 11.08 -8.32
N VAL A 129 1.90 10.09 -9.18
CA VAL A 129 2.89 10.07 -10.29
C VAL A 129 2.26 10.43 -11.62
#